data_AF-J3CV04-F1
#
_entry.id   AF-J3CV04-F1
#
_cell.length_a   1.000
_cell.length_b   1.000
_cell.length_c   1.000
_cell.angle_alpha   90.00
_cell.angle_beta   90.00
_cell.angle_gamma   90.00
#
_symmetry.space_group_name_H-M   'P 1'
#
loop_
_entity.id
_entity.type
_entity.pdbx_description
1 polymer ?
#
loop_
_entity_poly.entity_id
_entity_poly.type
_entity_poly.pdbx_seq_one_letter_code
_entity_poly.pdbx_strand_id
1 'polypeptide(L)' 'MKKTTLIARSFLALGFVAFGMAAQAANDLPGKGVTVQPLKSSLAEEAFQTLLVMRALEKLGYTV' A
#
# COMPACT_ATOMS: atom_id res chain seq x y z
N MET A 1 34.04 13.91 27.15
CA MET A 1 33.06 14.59 26.27
C MET A 1 32.79 13.82 24.97
N LYS A 2 33.81 13.45 24.17
CA LYS A 2 33.61 12.74 22.88
C LYS A 2 32.89 11.38 22.97
N LYS A 3 33.11 10.61 24.04
CA LYS A 3 32.46 9.30 24.27
C LYS A 3 30.95 9.42 24.52
N THR A 4 30.53 10.44 25.27
CA THR A 4 29.11 10.74 25.54
C THR A 4 28.38 11.15 24.27
N THR A 5 29.02 11.93 23.39
CA THR A 5 28.47 12.30 22.08
C THR A 5 28.35 11.10 21.14
N LEU A 6 29.27 10.13 21.20
CA LEU A 6 29.20 8.92 20.40
C LEU A 6 28.00 8.05 20.80
N ILE A 7 27.80 7.85 22.11
CA ILE A 7 26.67 7.08 22.66
C ILE A 7 25.34 7.74 22.28
N ALA A 8 25.22 9.06 22.44
CA ALA A 8 24.01 9.80 22.06
C ALA A 8 23.67 9.66 20.56
N ARG A 9 24.68 9.66 19.68
CA ARG A 9 24.48 9.45 18.23
C ARG A 9 24.05 8.01 17.91
N SER A 10 24.59 7.01 18.61
CA SER A 10 24.16 5.63 18.47
C SER A 10 22.70 5.43 18.90
N PHE A 11 22.27 6.04 20.00
CA PHE A 11 20.87 6.01 20.43
C PHE A 11 19.94 6.73 19.45
N LEU A 12 20.34 7.88 18.93
CA LEU A 12 19.56 8.61 17.92
C LEU A 12 19.42 7.79 16.61
N ALA A 13 20.50 7.15 16.16
CA ALA A 13 20.47 6.30 14.98
C ALA A 13 19.56 5.08 15.18
N LEU A 14 19.61 4.45 16.37
CA LEU A 14 18.75 3.31 16.69
C LEU A 14 17.27 3.70 16.76
N GLY A 15 16.97 4.88 17.31
CA GLY A 15 15.62 5.44 17.33
C GLY A 15 15.06 5.70 15.93
N PHE A 16 15.90 6.20 15.01
CA PHE A 16 15.50 6.40 13.60
C PHE A 16 15.21 5.08 12.87
N VAL A 17 16.02 4.05 13.09
CA VAL A 17 15.77 2.72 12.50
C VAL A 17 14.48 2.10 13.05
N ALA A 18 14.26 2.16 14.36
CA ALA A 18 13.04 1.63 14.97
C ALA A 18 11.77 2.34 14.48
N PHE A 19 11.84 3.67 14.31
CA PHE A 19 10.72 4.45 13.76
C PHE A 19 10.45 4.11 12.28
N GLY A 20 11.50 3.90 11.48
CA GLY A 20 11.37 3.50 10.08
C GLY A 20 10.74 2.11 9.87
N MET A 21 10.93 1.18 10.82
CA MET A 21 10.32 -0.16 10.74
C MET A 21 8.82 -0.14 11.05
N ALA A 22 8.35 0.77 11.92
CA ALA A 22 6.93 0.91 12.23
C ALA A 22 6.10 1.47 11.04
N ALA A 23 6.76 2.13 10.08
CA ALA A 23 6.11 2.62 8.86
C ALA A 23 5.78 1.51 7.84
N GLN A 24 6.20 0.26 8.07
CA GLN A 24 5.83 -0.89 7.22
C GLN A 24 4.48 -1.52 7.62
N ALA A 25 3.52 -0.71 8.07
CA ALA A 25 2.19 -1.18 8.43
C ALA A 25 1.18 -0.92 7.30
N ALA A 26 1.20 -1.78 6.28
CA ALA A 26 0.03 -2.24 5.52
C ALA A 26 0.48 -3.22 4.40
N ASN A 27 0.66 -4.50 4.75
CA ASN A 27 0.81 -5.58 3.75
C ASN A 27 -0.54 -6.05 3.17
N ASP A 28 -1.65 -5.52 3.68
CA ASP A 28 -2.97 -5.84 3.17
C ASP A 28 -3.26 -5.03 1.91
N LEU A 29 -3.74 -5.72 0.87
CA LEU A 29 -4.20 -5.08 -0.35
C LEU A 29 -5.35 -4.12 -0.02
N PRO A 30 -5.40 -2.93 -0.64
CA PRO A 30 -6.35 -1.86 -0.25
C PRO A 30 -7.83 -2.24 -0.45
N GLY A 31 -8.13 -3.23 -1.30
CA GLY A 31 -9.49 -3.72 -1.54
C GLY A 31 -9.93 -4.89 -0.66
N LYS A 32 -9.07 -5.40 0.24
CA LYS A 32 -9.36 -6.59 1.05
C LYS A 32 -10.66 -6.38 1.85
N GLY A 33 -11.63 -7.29 1.64
CA GLY A 33 -12.93 -7.25 2.32
C GLY A 33 -13.94 -6.27 1.71
N VAL A 34 -13.62 -5.65 0.57
CA VAL A 34 -14.52 -4.75 -0.16
C VAL A 34 -15.05 -5.44 -1.42
N THR A 35 -16.38 -5.37 -1.60
CA THR A 35 -17.06 -5.83 -2.81
C THR A 35 -17.48 -4.64 -3.65
N VAL A 36 -17.22 -4.70 -4.95
CA VAL A 36 -17.55 -3.66 -5.94
C VAL A 36 -18.44 -4.30 -6.98
N GLN A 37 -19.50 -3.60 -7.40
CA GLN A 37 -20.33 -4.02 -8.53
C GLN A 37 -19.98 -3.16 -9.75
N PRO A 38 -19.40 -3.74 -10.82
CA PRO A 38 -19.10 -3.00 -12.04
C PRO A 38 -20.38 -2.59 -12.76
N LEU A 39 -20.41 -1.35 -13.24
CA LEU A 39 -21.38 -0.90 -14.23
C LEU A 39 -20.69 -0.91 -15.59
N LYS A 40 -21.06 -1.86 -16.45
CA LYS A 40 -20.50 -1.99 -17.78
C LYS A 40 -21.45 -1.38 -18.81
N SER A 41 -20.91 -0.46 -19.62
CA SER A 41 -21.56 0.05 -20.82
C SER A 41 -21.71 -1.04 -21.88
N SER A 42 -22.81 -1.02 -22.65
CA SER A 42 -23.02 -1.93 -23.78
C SER A 42 -22.20 -1.52 -25.03
N LEU A 43 -21.52 -0.36 -25.00
CA LEU A 43 -20.64 0.09 -26.07
C LEU A 43 -19.39 -0.78 -26.12
N ALA A 44 -19.09 -1.34 -27.29
CA ALA A 44 -17.96 -2.26 -27.46
C ALA A 44 -16.62 -1.55 -27.27
N GLU A 45 -16.56 -0.27 -27.61
CA GLU A 45 -15.38 0.60 -27.53
C GLU A 45 -14.90 0.83 -26.09
N GLU A 46 -15.84 0.84 -25.13
CA GLU A 46 -15.56 1.06 -23.70
C GLU A 46 -15.31 -0.26 -22.96
N ALA A 47 -15.76 -1.39 -23.52
CA ALA A 47 -15.69 -2.70 -22.89
C ALA A 47 -14.27 -3.11 -22.49
N PHE A 48 -13.28 -2.78 -23.31
CA PHE A 48 -11.87 -3.10 -23.01
C PHE A 48 -11.37 -2.32 -21.79
N GLN A 49 -11.72 -1.03 -21.70
CA GLN A 49 -11.31 -0.18 -20.58
C GLN A 49 -11.96 -0.64 -19.27
N THR A 50 -13.27 -0.97 -19.31
CA THR A 50 -13.95 -1.54 -18.14
C THR A 50 -13.28 -2.82 -17.66
N LEU A 51 -12.92 -3.72 -18.58
CA LEU A 51 -12.21 -4.95 -18.25
C LEU A 51 -10.84 -4.67 -17.62
N LEU A 52 -10.08 -3.71 -18.15
CA LEU A 52 -8.77 -3.34 -17.59
C LEU A 52 -8.90 -2.86 -16.14
N VAL A 53 -9.89 -1.99 -15.85
CA VAL A 53 -10.15 -1.48 -14.50
C VAL A 53 -10.58 -2.61 -13.55
N MET A 54 -11.49 -3.49 -13.98
CA MET A 54 -11.91 -4.65 -13.18
C MET A 54 -10.71 -5.53 -12.80
N ARG A 55 -9.82 -5.83 -13.75
CA ARG A 55 -8.59 -6.61 -13.49
C ARG A 55 -7.64 -5.91 -12.53
N ALA A 56 -7.53 -4.59 -12.61
CA ALA A 56 -6.72 -3.82 -11.66
C ALA A 56 -7.31 -3.88 -10.25
N LEU A 57 -8.63 -3.76 -10.10
CA LEU A 57 -9.32 -3.89 -8.81
C LEU A 57 -9.15 -5.29 -8.21
N GLU A 58 -9.29 -6.36 -8.98
CA GLU A 58 -9.01 -7.73 -8.52
C GLU A 58 -7.58 -7.85 -7.95
N LYS A 59 -6.58 -7.31 -8.66
CA LYS A 59 -5.17 -7.30 -8.19
C LYS A 59 -4.95 -6.46 -6.94
N LEU A 60 -5.78 -5.45 -6.72
CA LEU A 60 -5.80 -4.63 -5.51
C LEU A 60 -6.64 -5.26 -4.39
N GLY A 61 -7.12 -6.50 -4.55
CA GLY A 61 -7.76 -7.29 -3.49
C GLY A 61 -9.27 -7.09 -3.35
N TYR A 62 -9.91 -6.37 -4.27
CA TYR A 62 -11.36 -6.21 -4.29
C TYR A 62 -12.05 -7.48 -4.79
N THR A 63 -13.25 -7.75 -4.28
CA THR A 63 -14.20 -8.66 -4.93
C THR A 63 -14.98 -7.83 -5.96
N VAL A 64 -14.93 -8.21 -7.23
CA VAL A 64 -15.48 -7.43 -8.36
C VAL A 64 -16.60 -8.20 -9.04
#